data_AF-A0AAU9EM62-F1
#
_entry.id   AF-A0AAU9EM62-F1
#
_cell.length_a   1.000
_cell.length_b   1.000
_cell.length_c   1.000
_cell.angle_alpha   90.00
_cell.angle_beta   90.00
_cell.angle_gamma   90.00
#
_symmetry.space_group_name_H-M   'P 1'
#
loop_
_entity.id
_entity.type
_entity.pdbx_description
1 polymer ?
#
loop_
_entity_poly.entity_id
_entity_poly.type
_entity_poly.pdbx_seq_one_letter_code
_entity_poly.pdbx_strand_id
1 'polypeptide(L)'
;MLIKCEQCGVFFGGEEGDHLCENCKVIHTKKSGANIDKKEKFVIAKDLVYDNPGINPEGLRKLMEEIGVKITVKEIMSYVDDGRLSLSNMNLDGLCEMCGRKILSGRFCPSCKKQKEDQMTRRNKSIQKEAVSVKHIAMHTRKE
;
A
#
# COMPACT_ATOMS: atom_id res chain seq x y z
N MET A 1 -24.11 -24.60 -17.05
CA MET A 1 -24.55 -24.84 -15.65
C MET A 1 -24.55 -23.50 -14.91
N LEU A 2 -25.44 -23.31 -13.93
CA LEU A 2 -25.36 -22.12 -13.08
C LEU A 2 -24.31 -22.37 -11.99
N ILE A 3 -23.24 -21.58 -11.98
CA ILE A 3 -22.07 -21.76 -11.13
C ILE A 3 -21.92 -20.54 -10.23
N LYS A 4 -21.54 -20.73 -8.97
CA LYS A 4 -21.22 -19.64 -8.05
C LYS A 4 -19.77 -19.23 -8.27
N CYS A 5 -19.53 -17.96 -8.59
CA CYS A 5 -18.18 -17.43 -8.70
C CYS A 5 -17.44 -17.54 -7.36
N GLU A 6 -16.25 -18.13 -7.35
CA GLU A 6 -15.44 -18.29 -6.14
C GLU A 6 -14.95 -16.96 -5.55
N GLN A 7 -14.87 -15.91 -6.36
CA GLN A 7 -14.31 -14.61 -5.94
C GLN A 7 -15.38 -13.64 -5.44
N CYS A 8 -16.46 -13.45 -6.20
CA CYS A 8 -17.51 -12.48 -5.86
C CYS A 8 -18.82 -13.13 -5.38
N GLY A 9 -18.94 -14.45 -5.43
CA GLY A 9 -20.13 -15.18 -4.98
C GLY A 9 -21.37 -15.05 -5.86
N VAL A 10 -21.30 -14.30 -6.97
CA VAL A 10 -22.39 -14.15 -7.93
C VAL A 10 -22.59 -15.44 -8.73
N PHE A 11 -23.84 -15.81 -8.97
CA PHE A 11 -24.19 -16.92 -9.84
C PHE A 11 -24.17 -16.51 -11.31
N PHE A 12 -23.50 -17.29 -12.16
CA PHE A 12 -23.37 -17.03 -13.59
C PHE A 12 -23.53 -18.33 -14.40
N GLY A 13 -23.89 -18.20 -15.68
CA GLY A 13 -23.89 -19.34 -16.60
C GLY A 13 -22.46 -19.67 -17.03
N GLY A 14 -21.97 -20.87 -16.70
CA GLY A 14 -20.64 -21.34 -17.07
C GLY A 14 -20.64 -22.77 -17.64
N GLU A 15 -19.51 -23.15 -18.23
CA GLU A 15 -19.26 -24.47 -18.80
C GLU A 15 -18.48 -25.38 -17.84
N GLU A 16 -18.20 -26.62 -18.24
CA GLU A 16 -17.45 -27.57 -17.42
C GLU A 16 -16.02 -27.06 -17.17
N GLY A 17 -15.68 -26.78 -15.89
CA GLY A 17 -14.39 -26.22 -15.47
C GLY A 17 -14.40 -24.72 -15.13
N ASP A 18 -15.50 -24.02 -15.39
CA ASP A 18 -15.64 -22.62 -14.99
C ASP A 18 -15.83 -22.45 -13.49
N HIS A 19 -15.09 -21.52 -12.89
CA HIS A 19 -15.16 -21.21 -11.45
C HIS A 19 -15.16 -19.71 -11.14
N LEU A 20 -14.93 -18.87 -12.17
CA LEU A 20 -14.96 -17.41 -12.08
C LEU A 20 -15.95 -16.84 -13.10
N CYS A 21 -16.74 -15.85 -12.70
CA CYS A 21 -17.59 -15.12 -13.64
C CYS A 21 -16.72 -14.30 -14.61
N GLU A 22 -17.29 -13.87 -15.75
CA GLU A 22 -16.56 -13.12 -16.78
C GLU A 22 -15.86 -11.86 -16.23
N ASN A 23 -16.50 -11.13 -15.32
CA ASN A 23 -15.90 -9.96 -14.68
C ASN A 23 -14.70 -10.34 -13.79
N CYS A 24 -14.82 -11.41 -12.99
CA CYS A 24 -13.71 -11.91 -12.18
C CYS A 24 -12.60 -12.54 -13.04
N LYS A 25 -12.93 -13.23 -14.13
CA LYS A 25 -11.94 -13.71 -15.11
C LYS A 25 -11.13 -12.54 -15.67
N VAL A 26 -11.76 -11.42 -16.05
CA VAL A 26 -11.07 -10.21 -16.52
C VAL A 26 -10.17 -9.61 -15.42
N ILE A 27 -10.66 -9.50 -14.19
CA ILE A 27 -9.88 -8.96 -13.07
C ILE A 27 -8.66 -9.85 -12.77
N HIS A 28 -8.82 -11.17 -12.83
CA HIS A 28 -7.77 -12.13 -12.49
C HIS A 28 -6.79 -12.39 -13.65
N THR A 29 -7.23 -12.36 -14.91
CA THR A 29 -6.35 -12.44 -16.08
C THR A 29 -5.42 -11.22 -16.19
N LYS A 30 -5.84 -10.04 -15.72
CA LYS A 30 -5.00 -8.83 -15.62
C LYS A 30 -3.86 -8.94 -14.59
N LYS A 31 -3.88 -9.92 -13.68
CA LYS A 31 -2.79 -10.15 -12.70
C LYS A 31 -1.56 -10.82 -13.33
N SER A 32 -1.67 -11.38 -14.54
CA SER A 32 -0.62 -12.14 -15.23
C SER A 32 0.10 -11.36 -16.34
N GLY A 33 0.65 -10.18 -16.04
CA GLY A 33 1.84 -9.64 -16.73
C GLY A 33 1.81 -9.42 -18.26
N ALA A 34 0.65 -9.43 -18.93
CA ALA A 34 0.55 -8.95 -20.30
C ALA A 34 0.62 -7.41 -20.30
N ASN A 35 1.26 -6.86 -21.32
CA ASN A 35 1.50 -5.43 -21.54
C ASN A 35 0.20 -4.62 -21.36
N ILE A 36 -0.03 -4.04 -20.17
CA ILE A 36 -1.21 -3.20 -19.94
C ILE A 36 -0.95 -1.88 -20.69
N ASP A 37 -1.71 -1.68 -21.75
CA ASP A 37 -1.68 -0.49 -22.58
C ASP A 37 -1.87 0.77 -21.72
N LYS A 38 -1.18 1.87 -22.07
CA LYS A 38 -1.26 3.14 -21.30
C LYS A 38 -2.70 3.61 -21.10
N LYS A 39 -3.57 3.32 -22.07
CA LYS A 39 -4.99 3.65 -22.02
C LYS A 39 -5.72 2.89 -20.91
N GLU A 40 -5.43 1.59 -20.73
CA GLU A 40 -6.08 0.79 -19.69
C GLU A 40 -5.57 1.14 -18.29
N LYS A 41 -4.27 1.47 -18.16
CA LYS A 41 -3.75 2.02 -16.91
C LYS A 41 -4.46 3.30 -16.49
N PHE A 42 -4.69 4.20 -17.44
CA PHE A 42 -5.39 5.46 -17.16
C PHE A 42 -6.83 5.22 -16.68
N VAL A 43 -7.55 4.28 -17.29
CA VAL A 43 -8.91 3.94 -16.85
C VAL A 43 -8.91 3.43 -15.41
N ILE A 44 -7.99 2.53 -15.05
CA ILE A 44 -7.86 2.01 -13.68
C ILE A 44 -7.50 3.14 -12.70
N ALA A 45 -6.54 3.99 -13.06
CA ALA A 45 -6.14 5.13 -12.23
C ALA A 45 -7.30 6.11 -11.98
N LYS A 46 -8.11 6.37 -13.02
CA LYS A 46 -9.32 7.18 -12.91
C LYS A 46 -10.32 6.54 -11.95
N ASP A 47 -10.62 5.25 -12.13
CA ASP A 47 -11.56 4.54 -11.26
C ASP A 47 -11.14 4.62 -9.79
N LEU A 48 -9.87 4.34 -9.50
CA LEU A 48 -9.33 4.41 -8.14
C LEU A 48 -9.47 5.79 -7.50
N VAL A 49 -9.22 6.86 -8.25
CA VAL A 49 -9.28 8.25 -7.73
C VAL A 49 -10.72 8.74 -7.59
N TYR A 50 -11.62 8.38 -8.52
CA TYR A 50 -13.00 8.85 -8.49
C TYR A 50 -13.88 8.04 -7.53
N ASP A 51 -13.65 6.73 -7.41
CA ASP A 51 -14.40 5.84 -6.50
C ASP A 51 -13.98 6.06 -5.03
N ASN A 52 -12.79 6.61 -4.80
CA ASN A 52 -12.25 6.88 -3.48
C ASN A 52 -11.94 8.38 -3.29
N PRO A 53 -12.97 9.24 -3.22
CA PRO A 53 -12.78 10.68 -3.08
C PRO A 53 -12.07 11.02 -1.76
N GLY A 54 -11.08 11.90 -1.84
CA GLY A 54 -10.31 12.33 -0.68
C GLY A 54 -9.29 11.28 -0.20
N ILE A 55 -9.02 10.24 -0.99
CA ILE A 55 -7.94 9.30 -0.70
C ILE A 55 -6.59 10.04 -0.78
N ASN A 56 -5.74 9.81 0.21
CA ASN A 56 -4.36 10.29 0.17
C ASN A 56 -3.47 9.30 -0.61
N PRO A 57 -2.27 9.70 -1.05
CA PRO A 57 -1.45 8.84 -1.91
C PRO A 57 -0.95 7.56 -1.21
N GLU A 58 -0.92 7.53 0.13
CA GLU A 58 -0.55 6.34 0.91
C GLU A 58 -1.71 5.33 1.00
N GLY A 59 -2.93 5.81 1.18
CA GLY A 59 -4.15 5.01 1.11
C GLY A 59 -4.32 4.42 -0.27
N LEU A 60 -4.06 5.22 -1.31
CA LEU A 60 -4.08 4.77 -2.69
C LEU A 60 -3.05 3.65 -2.93
N ARG A 61 -1.83 3.79 -2.39
CA ARG A 61 -0.79 2.74 -2.46
C ARG A 61 -1.27 1.42 -1.85
N LYS A 62 -1.85 1.47 -0.64
CA LYS A 62 -2.36 0.28 0.05
C LYS A 62 -3.51 -0.37 -0.73
N LEU A 63 -4.45 0.44 -1.21
CA LEU A 63 -5.57 -0.04 -2.01
C LEU A 63 -5.06 -0.75 -3.27
N MET A 64 -4.09 -0.16 -3.98
CA MET A 64 -3.44 -0.75 -5.16
C MET A 64 -2.73 -2.08 -4.85
N GLU A 65 -2.09 -2.18 -3.68
CA GLU A 65 -1.43 -3.41 -3.22
C GLU A 65 -2.45 -4.52 -2.92
N GLU A 66 -3.57 -4.18 -2.28
CA GLU A 66 -4.66 -5.11 -1.94
C GLU A 66 -5.37 -5.66 -3.19
N ILE A 67 -5.69 -4.79 -4.15
CA ILE A 67 -6.32 -5.19 -5.41
C ILE A 67 -5.32 -5.86 -6.38
N GLY A 68 -4.02 -5.64 -6.20
CA GLY A 68 -2.95 -6.18 -7.03
C GLY A 68 -2.78 -5.48 -8.38
N VAL A 69 -3.01 -4.16 -8.44
CA VAL A 69 -2.88 -3.36 -9.66
C VAL A 69 -1.42 -2.95 -9.90
N LYS A 70 -0.91 -3.17 -11.12
CA LYS A 70 0.44 -2.78 -11.56
C LYS A 70 0.52 -1.31 -12.02
N ILE A 71 0.06 -0.39 -11.20
CA ILE A 71 0.21 1.06 -11.38
C ILE A 71 0.92 1.63 -10.15
N THR A 72 1.80 2.60 -10.38
CA THR A 72 2.45 3.30 -9.26
C THR A 72 1.70 4.59 -8.92
N VAL A 73 1.74 4.98 -7.65
CA VAL A 73 1.24 6.29 -7.20
C VAL A 73 1.84 7.42 -8.05
N LYS A 74 3.10 7.29 -8.47
CA LYS A 74 3.80 8.26 -9.32
C LYS A 74 3.17 8.38 -10.72
N GLU A 75 2.76 7.28 -11.33
CA GLU A 75 2.02 7.31 -12.61
C GLU A 75 0.67 8.04 -12.43
N ILE A 76 -0.05 7.79 -11.34
CA ILE A 76 -1.32 8.46 -11.06
C ILE A 76 -1.11 9.96 -10.85
N MET A 77 -0.09 10.34 -10.08
CA MET A 77 0.29 11.74 -9.87
C MET A 77 0.71 12.43 -11.17
N SER A 78 1.35 11.73 -12.10
CA SER A 78 1.64 12.27 -13.44
C SER A 78 0.36 12.62 -14.19
N TYR A 79 -0.70 11.80 -14.14
CA TYR A 79 -1.96 12.15 -14.78
C TYR A 79 -2.65 13.37 -14.16
N VAL A 80 -2.41 13.61 -12.87
CA VAL A 80 -2.88 14.81 -12.18
C VAL A 80 -2.08 16.04 -12.62
N ASP A 81 -0.76 15.92 -12.73
CA ASP A 81 0.15 16.97 -13.21
C ASP A 81 -0.12 17.35 -14.68
N ASP A 82 -0.37 16.35 -15.54
CA ASP A 82 -0.82 16.50 -16.93
C ASP A 82 -2.25 17.07 -17.06
N GLY A 83 -2.95 17.31 -15.94
CA GLY A 83 -4.33 17.81 -15.93
C GLY A 83 -5.39 16.83 -16.43
N ARG A 84 -5.03 15.55 -16.60
CA ARG A 84 -5.93 14.46 -17.05
C ARG A 84 -6.77 13.89 -15.90
N LEU A 85 -6.33 14.06 -14.65
CA LEU A 85 -7.05 13.76 -13.41
C LEU A 85 -7.18 15.02 -12.56
N SER A 86 -8.32 15.17 -11.86
CA SER A 86 -8.56 16.35 -11.02
C SER A 86 -7.98 16.19 -9.61
N LEU A 87 -7.21 17.18 -9.17
CA LEU A 87 -6.68 17.30 -7.80
C LEU A 87 -7.79 17.30 -6.73
N SER A 88 -8.97 17.81 -7.06
CA SER A 88 -10.11 17.91 -6.13
C SER A 88 -10.55 16.56 -5.56
N ASN A 89 -10.21 15.47 -6.26
CA ASN A 89 -10.56 14.12 -5.85
C ASN A 89 -9.51 13.48 -4.92
N MET A 90 -8.34 14.11 -4.74
CA MET A 90 -7.25 13.60 -3.90
C MET A 90 -6.95 14.54 -2.73
N ASN A 91 -6.88 14.00 -1.52
CA ASN A 91 -6.41 14.78 -0.37
C ASN A 91 -4.88 14.84 -0.36
N LEU A 92 -4.34 15.96 -0.85
CA LEU A 92 -2.92 16.30 -0.75
C LEU A 92 -2.59 17.14 0.49
N ASP A 93 -3.61 17.61 1.21
CA ASP A 93 -3.47 18.37 2.47
C ASP A 93 -3.28 17.46 3.70
N GLY A 94 -2.50 16.39 3.55
CA GLY A 94 -2.07 15.61 4.71
C GLY A 94 -1.28 16.50 5.68
N LEU A 95 -1.51 16.38 6.98
CA LEU A 95 -0.68 17.02 8.01
C LEU A 95 0.16 15.97 8.72
N CYS A 96 1.42 16.30 8.98
CA CYS A 96 2.27 15.43 9.78
C CYS A 96 1.74 15.33 11.21
N GLU A 97 1.52 14.11 11.69
CA GLU A 97 0.99 13.87 13.06
C GLU A 97 1.97 14.27 14.18
N MET A 98 3.25 14.46 13.87
CA MET A 98 4.26 14.84 14.87
C MET A 98 4.56 16.34 14.91
N CYS A 99 4.46 17.05 13.78
CA CYS A 99 4.84 18.48 13.73
C CYS A 99 3.82 19.39 13.04
N GLY A 100 2.71 18.84 12.53
CA GLY A 100 1.65 19.61 11.86
C GLY A 100 2.03 20.19 10.49
N ARG A 101 3.21 19.89 9.95
CA ARG A 101 3.60 20.36 8.60
C ARG A 101 2.73 19.70 7.53
N LYS A 102 2.32 20.48 6.52
CA LYS A 102 1.71 19.95 5.29
C LYS A 102 2.63 18.93 4.62
N ILE A 103 2.09 17.75 4.33
CA ILE A 103 2.76 16.64 3.68
C ILE A 103 1.88 16.15 2.54
N LEU A 104 2.51 15.92 1.39
CA LEU A 104 1.83 15.37 0.23
C LEU A 104 1.38 13.92 0.46
N SER A 105 2.05 13.18 1.36
CA SER A 105 1.76 11.77 1.65
C SER A 105 2.37 11.30 2.99
N GLY A 106 1.77 10.26 3.57
CA GLY A 106 2.26 9.58 4.79
C GLY A 106 1.73 10.16 6.10
N ARG A 107 2.11 9.55 7.23
CA ARG A 107 1.78 10.02 8.60
C ARG A 107 2.77 11.03 9.16
N PHE A 108 4.02 10.93 8.73
CA PHE A 108 5.13 11.76 9.22
C PHE A 108 5.85 12.42 8.04
N CYS A 109 6.21 13.69 8.20
CA CYS A 109 7.06 14.36 7.23
C CYS A 109 8.46 13.71 7.17
N PRO A 110 9.24 13.90 6.09
CA PRO A 110 10.54 13.26 5.93
C PRO A 110 11.49 13.47 7.12
N SER A 111 11.50 14.67 7.69
CA SER A 111 12.29 14.98 8.90
C SER A 111 11.80 14.21 10.13
N CYS A 112 10.49 14.17 10.34
CA CYS A 112 9.86 13.47 11.45
C CYS A 112 10.07 11.94 11.37
N LYS A 113 10.01 11.39 10.15
CA LYS A 113 10.28 9.97 9.88
C LYS A 113 11.73 9.62 10.24
N LYS A 114 12.69 10.42 9.76
CA LYS A 114 14.11 10.23 10.07
C LYS A 114 14.40 10.28 11.58
N GLN A 115 13.78 11.22 12.29
CA GLN A 115 13.92 11.34 13.74
C GLN A 115 13.44 10.07 14.49
N LYS A 116 12.36 9.44 14.02
CA LYS A 116 11.87 8.16 14.57
C LYS A 116 12.83 7.01 14.29
N GLU A 117 13.34 6.92 13.07
CA GLU A 117 14.33 5.89 12.67
C GLU A 117 15.63 6.02 13.48
N ASP A 118 16.12 7.24 13.69
CA ASP A 118 17.27 7.53 14.54
C ASP A 118 17.03 7.13 16.01
N GLN A 119 15.86 7.47 16.58
CA GLN A 119 15.52 7.11 17.96
C GLN A 119 15.43 5.60 18.16
N MET A 120 14.84 4.88 17.20
CA MET A 120 14.74 3.42 17.22
C MET A 120 16.11 2.75 17.13
N THR A 121 16.99 3.27 16.27
CA THR A 121 18.37 2.77 16.12
C THR A 121 19.19 2.98 17.40
N ARG A 122 19.02 4.12 18.07
CA ARG A 122 19.69 4.40 19.36
C ARG A 122 19.20 3.46 20.47
N ARG A 123 17.87 3.22 20.56
CA ARG A 123 17.30 2.26 21.53
C ARG A 123 17.80 0.84 21.32
N ASN A 124 17.88 0.38 20.07
CA ASN A 124 18.39 -0.95 19.76
C ASN A 124 19.86 -1.14 20.17
N LYS A 125 20.68 -0.09 20.09
CA LYS A 125 22.08 -0.14 20.56
C LYS A 125 22.20 -0.21 22.08
N SER A 126 21.34 0.47 22.82
CA SER A 126 21.33 0.40 24.29
C SER A 126 20.83 -0.95 24.81
N ILE A 127 19.81 -1.55 24.17
CA ILE A 127 19.30 -2.89 24.53
C ILE A 127 20.40 -3.96 24.34
N GLN A 128 21.21 -3.84 23.30
CA GLN A 128 22.33 -4.78 23.08
C GLN A 128 23.47 -4.60 24.09
N LYS A 129 23.76 -3.39 24.56
CA LYS A 129 24.78 -3.17 25.60
C LYS A 129 24.35 -3.72 26.97
N GLU A 130 23.06 -3.60 27.30
CA GLU A 130 22.52 -4.11 28.56
C GLU A 130 22.46 -5.65 28.58
N ALA A 131 22.08 -6.28 27.45
CA ALA A 131 22.10 -7.74 27.31
C ALA A 131 23.51 -8.37 27.38
N VAL A 132 24.55 -7.63 27.00
CA VAL A 132 25.96 -8.06 27.13
C VAL A 132 26.45 -7.94 28.59
N SER A 133 26.01 -6.91 29.32
CA SER A 133 26.41 -6.71 30.72
C SER A 133 25.81 -7.76 31.66
N VAL A 134 24.54 -8.15 31.47
CA VAL A 134 23.88 -9.20 32.27
C VAL A 134 24.56 -10.57 32.11
N LYS A 135 25.03 -10.90 30.89
CA LYS A 135 25.77 -12.16 30.65
C LYS A 135 27.10 -12.20 31.40
N HIS A 136 27.80 -11.07 31.56
CA HIS A 136 29.09 -11.04 32.25
C HIS A 136 28.95 -11.20 33.78
N ILE A 137 27.84 -10.73 34.36
CA ILE A 137 27.55 -10.85 35.81
C ILE A 137 27.18 -12.29 36.18
N ALA A 138 26.44 -13.00 35.33
CA ALA A 138 26.01 -14.39 35.59
C ALA A 138 27.16 -15.42 35.61
N MET A 139 28.37 -15.04 35.16
CA MET A 139 29.55 -15.91 35.11
C MET A 139 30.33 -15.97 36.44
N HIS A 140 30.01 -15.11 37.43
CA HIS A 140 30.75 -15.02 38.69
C HIS A 140 30.03 -15.59 39.94
N THR A 141 28.83 -16.15 39.81
CA THR A 141 28.16 -16.87 40.90
C THR A 141 28.18 -18.38 40.65
N ARG A 142 29.37 -18.97 40.81
CA ARG A 142 29.51 -20.38 41.17
C ARG A 142 30.32 -20.43 42.46
N LYS A 143 29.64 -20.17 43.58
CA LYS A 143 30.20 -20.42 44.90
C LYS A 143 29.75 -21.81 45.35
N GLU A 144 30.77 -22.64 45.53
CA GLU A 144 30.93 -23.77 46.47
C GLU A 144 29.74 -24.69 46.74
#